data_AF-A0A1I7UC13-F1
#
_entry.id   AF-A0A1I7UC13-F1
#
_cell.length_a   1.000
_cell.length_b   1.000
_cell.length_c   1.000
_cell.angle_alpha   90.00
_cell.angle_beta   90.00
_cell.angle_gamma   90.00
#
_symmetry.space_group_name_H-M   'P 1'
#
loop_
_entity.id
_entity.type
_entity.pdbx_description
1 polymer ?
#
loop_
_entity_poly.entity_id
_entity_poly.type
_entity_poly.pdbx_seq_one_letter_code
_entity_poly.pdbx_strand_id
1 'polypeptide(L)'
;MGALKKISNALDTKQIGDVLLALQSLDDDVDLSECEASFAAFLHEIVTWDLTESTNIAENVIRQMMSFLKTPEQIQMICEKILKAQTAGAVEIAVEVMRVENLKLSHEDCREVWKSIEATKKKVLKDQQIEEYLRRTAANSAILRVSGTPEKFISKLLDNSLKDANHCKIPKEFLNKLVVISPFHPLMLIEDARNPLFWLPRVTSEEYRFRQEVDAFIKYSDYQKNNSRSLLQVFRTICERMERIELMESEVIERIVDFWMTGIGILEGSAIGMEDIQEAAKWLERTAQRFVENRQPLFLKRFLRKLAEKKDSTFSMEPQLVATIITTFQRITFRLKTPEAYAELGEFWTLCFKMKYDDVYLSTVFYTAVFALAQAQAVFRVNKELCRAVYKQILQPMHQQIVDFVKLKEVEKSRAMSDEERLILEEKNFGSSYFSILTCTYKMAEERILEFINN
;
A
#
# COMPACT_ATOMS: atom_id res chain seq x y z
N MET A 1 39.36 -35.72 25.57
CA MET A 1 38.51 -36.68 24.81
C MET A 1 37.12 -36.92 25.41
N GLY A 2 36.94 -36.97 26.75
CA GLY A 2 35.63 -37.22 27.36
C GLY A 2 34.52 -36.22 26.97
N ALA A 3 34.87 -34.92 26.87
CA ALA A 3 33.89 -33.88 26.54
C ALA A 3 33.42 -33.89 25.07
N LEU A 4 34.34 -34.07 24.10
CA LEU A 4 33.96 -34.24 22.69
C LEU A 4 33.08 -35.47 22.45
N LYS A 5 33.32 -36.55 23.21
CA LYS A 5 32.46 -37.75 23.15
C LYS A 5 31.05 -37.48 23.69
N LYS A 6 30.90 -36.63 24.71
CA LYS A 6 29.58 -36.20 25.19
C LYS A 6 28.82 -35.41 24.13
N ILE A 7 29.50 -34.48 23.44
CA ILE A 7 28.90 -33.70 22.34
C ILE A 7 28.53 -34.62 21.17
N SER A 8 29.41 -35.53 20.78
CA SER A 8 29.12 -36.53 19.74
C SER A 8 27.89 -37.39 20.09
N ASN A 9 27.81 -37.90 21.33
CA ASN A 9 26.66 -38.66 21.78
C ASN A 9 25.37 -37.82 21.82
N ALA A 10 25.48 -36.51 22.09
CA ALA A 10 24.35 -35.58 22.05
C ALA A 10 23.91 -35.27 20.61
N LEU A 11 24.82 -35.29 19.63
CA LEU A 11 24.46 -35.14 18.22
C LEU A 11 23.60 -36.33 17.73
N ASP A 12 23.91 -37.54 18.20
CA ASP A 12 23.14 -38.74 17.86
C ASP A 12 21.67 -38.67 18.31
N THR A 13 21.35 -37.88 19.34
CA THR A 13 19.96 -37.71 19.82
C THR A 13 19.13 -36.81 18.90
N LYS A 14 19.77 -36.02 18.04
CA LYS A 14 19.14 -34.98 17.20
C LYS A 14 18.33 -33.94 17.99
N GLN A 15 18.59 -33.80 19.28
CA GLN A 15 17.95 -32.78 20.12
C GLN A 15 18.95 -31.68 20.46
N ILE A 16 18.65 -30.46 20.01
CA ILE A 16 19.56 -29.32 20.19
C ILE A 16 19.79 -28.96 21.68
N GLY A 17 18.83 -29.29 22.55
CA GLY A 17 18.95 -29.14 24.00
C GLY A 17 20.03 -30.02 24.62
N ASP A 18 20.18 -31.27 24.16
CA ASP A 18 21.21 -32.18 24.65
C ASP A 18 22.61 -31.69 24.26
N VAL A 19 22.72 -31.10 23.07
CA VAL A 19 23.96 -30.47 22.59
C VAL A 19 24.33 -29.28 23.47
N LEU A 20 23.37 -28.44 23.85
CA LEU A 20 23.61 -27.32 24.77
C LEU A 20 24.10 -27.81 26.14
N LEU A 21 23.46 -28.83 26.72
CA LEU A 21 23.88 -29.41 28.00
C LEU A 21 25.30 -30.01 27.91
N ALA A 22 25.62 -30.66 26.81
CA ALA A 22 26.96 -31.20 26.57
C ALA A 22 28.00 -30.08 26.47
N LEU A 23 27.69 -28.98 25.78
CA LEU A 23 28.55 -27.79 25.66
C LEU A 23 28.77 -27.07 26.99
N GLN A 24 27.74 -26.98 27.84
CA GLN A 24 27.86 -26.40 29.19
C GLN A 24 28.74 -27.24 30.12
N SER A 25 28.92 -28.53 29.81
CA SER A 25 29.78 -29.46 30.57
C SER A 25 31.23 -29.50 30.08
N LEU A 26 31.64 -28.57 29.21
CA LEU A 26 33.04 -28.38 28.83
C LEU A 26 33.79 -27.72 30.00
N ASP A 27 34.63 -28.48 30.70
CA ASP A 27 35.51 -27.96 31.76
C ASP A 27 36.58 -27.00 31.16
N ASP A 28 36.96 -25.97 31.93
CA ASP A 28 37.94 -24.93 31.54
C ASP A 28 39.37 -25.48 31.25
N ASP A 29 39.65 -26.74 31.58
CA ASP A 29 40.97 -27.38 31.49
C ASP A 29 41.27 -28.07 30.13
N VAL A 30 40.38 -27.95 29.14
CA VAL A 30 40.60 -28.53 27.80
C VAL A 30 41.27 -27.51 26.87
N ASP A 31 42.37 -27.88 26.23
CA ASP A 31 42.92 -27.07 25.13
C ASP A 31 41.99 -27.19 23.90
N LEU A 32 41.03 -26.28 23.85
CA LEU A 32 40.01 -26.21 22.81
C LEU A 32 40.60 -25.84 21.43
N SER A 33 41.87 -25.39 21.36
CA SER A 33 42.50 -25.03 20.10
C SER A 33 42.80 -26.23 19.19
N GLU A 34 43.08 -27.40 19.75
CA GLU A 34 43.29 -28.64 18.98
C GLU A 34 41.99 -29.30 18.50
N CYS A 35 40.84 -28.85 19.01
CA CYS A 35 39.53 -29.46 18.75
C CYS A 35 38.74 -28.77 17.63
N GLU A 36 39.31 -27.76 16.97
CA GLU A 36 38.64 -26.89 16.01
C GLU A 36 37.92 -27.68 14.89
N ALA A 37 38.63 -28.63 14.27
CA ALA A 37 38.09 -29.46 13.20
C ALA A 37 36.87 -30.30 13.64
N SER A 38 36.82 -30.70 14.91
CA SER A 38 35.68 -31.44 15.47
C SER A 38 34.48 -30.51 15.65
N PHE A 39 34.67 -29.29 16.15
CA PHE A 39 33.60 -28.30 16.25
C PHE A 39 33.06 -27.88 14.88
N ALA A 40 33.92 -27.74 13.87
CA ALA A 40 33.51 -27.50 12.49
C ALA A 40 32.65 -28.66 11.94
N ALA A 41 33.02 -29.90 12.20
CA ALA A 41 32.25 -31.08 11.80
C ALA A 41 30.87 -31.15 12.51
N PHE A 42 30.83 -30.82 13.81
CA PHE A 42 29.57 -30.77 14.58
C PHE A 42 28.65 -29.67 14.06
N LEU A 43 29.17 -28.46 13.81
CA LEU A 43 28.42 -27.38 13.19
C LEU A 43 27.91 -27.78 11.80
N HIS A 44 28.73 -28.48 11.01
CA HIS A 44 28.30 -28.99 9.71
C HIS A 44 27.09 -29.92 9.78
N GLU A 45 26.96 -30.71 10.83
CA GLU A 45 25.82 -31.59 11.06
C GLU A 45 24.60 -30.79 11.55
N ILE A 46 24.76 -29.98 12.59
CA ILE A 46 23.68 -29.18 13.21
C ILE A 46 22.98 -28.28 12.20
N VAL A 47 23.73 -27.67 11.27
CA VAL A 47 23.18 -26.77 10.24
C VAL A 47 22.20 -27.47 9.29
N THR A 48 22.24 -28.80 9.21
CA THR A 48 21.31 -29.60 8.39
C THR A 48 19.99 -29.93 9.12
N TRP A 49 19.90 -29.66 10.41
CA TRP A 49 18.72 -29.97 11.21
C TRP A 49 17.62 -28.92 11.04
N ASP A 50 16.38 -29.29 11.36
CA ASP A 50 15.29 -28.33 11.51
C ASP A 50 15.35 -27.70 12.90
N LEU A 51 15.78 -26.44 12.97
CA LEU A 51 16.01 -25.71 14.22
C LEU A 51 14.82 -24.80 14.60
N THR A 52 13.69 -24.92 13.89
CA THR A 52 12.53 -24.01 14.06
C THR A 52 11.81 -24.19 15.40
N GLU A 53 11.84 -25.37 16.02
CA GLU A 53 11.15 -25.66 17.29
C GLU A 53 11.91 -25.17 18.54
N SER A 54 13.19 -24.79 18.41
CA SER A 54 14.06 -24.41 19.54
C SER A 54 15.09 -23.35 19.17
N THR A 55 14.61 -22.27 18.53
CA THR A 55 15.44 -21.19 17.96
C THR A 55 16.43 -20.59 18.95
N ASN A 56 16.02 -20.23 20.16
CA ASN A 56 16.91 -19.65 21.18
C ASN A 56 18.03 -20.61 21.61
N ILE A 57 17.72 -21.90 21.74
CA ILE A 57 18.69 -22.92 22.14
C ILE A 57 19.68 -23.15 20.99
N ALA A 58 19.16 -23.26 19.77
CA ALA A 58 19.96 -23.38 18.56
C ALA A 58 20.92 -22.21 18.37
N GLU A 59 20.46 -20.97 18.57
CA GLU A 59 21.30 -19.77 18.50
C GLU A 59 22.46 -19.83 19.51
N ASN A 60 22.19 -20.20 20.75
CA ASN A 60 23.23 -20.32 21.79
C ASN A 60 24.26 -21.40 21.45
N VAL A 61 23.81 -22.58 21.00
CA VAL A 61 24.68 -23.69 20.59
C VAL A 61 25.58 -23.26 19.44
N ILE A 62 25.00 -22.64 18.40
CA ILE A 62 25.75 -22.19 17.22
C ILE A 62 26.74 -21.10 17.60
N ARG A 63 26.35 -20.09 18.40
CA ARG A 63 27.27 -19.04 18.87
C ARG A 63 28.44 -19.61 19.66
N GLN A 64 28.15 -20.51 20.59
CA GLN A 64 29.18 -21.12 21.43
C GLN A 64 30.14 -21.97 20.59
N MET A 65 29.64 -22.80 19.68
CA MET A 65 30.49 -23.60 18.80
C MET A 65 31.29 -22.76 17.80
N MET A 66 30.69 -21.71 17.23
CA MET A 66 31.39 -20.77 16.34
C MET A 66 32.54 -20.06 17.06
N SER A 67 32.41 -19.78 18.36
CA SER A 67 33.49 -19.14 19.16
C SER A 67 34.74 -20.00 19.34
N PHE A 68 34.63 -21.32 19.11
CA PHE A 68 35.76 -22.25 19.15
C PHE A 68 36.49 -22.35 17.81
N LEU A 69 35.93 -21.79 16.73
CA LEU A 69 36.61 -21.69 15.44
C LEU A 69 37.56 -20.49 15.45
N LYS A 70 38.81 -20.70 15.04
CA LYS A 70 39.89 -19.69 15.03
C LYS A 70 40.46 -19.45 13.62
N THR A 71 40.32 -20.44 12.75
CA THR A 71 40.85 -20.47 11.39
C THR A 71 39.85 -19.77 10.45
N PRO A 72 40.24 -18.66 9.78
CA PRO A 72 39.35 -17.91 8.91
C PRO A 72 38.71 -18.76 7.80
N GLU A 73 39.43 -19.73 7.23
CA GLU A 73 38.90 -20.62 6.20
C GLU A 73 37.77 -21.51 6.73
N GLN A 74 37.89 -22.03 7.96
CA GLN A 74 36.86 -22.86 8.57
C GLN A 74 35.62 -22.04 8.92
N ILE A 75 35.83 -20.84 9.47
CA ILE A 75 34.77 -19.88 9.77
C ILE A 75 34.00 -19.54 8.48
N GLN A 76 34.71 -19.19 7.41
CA GLN A 76 34.11 -18.86 6.12
C GLN A 76 33.29 -20.04 5.56
N MET A 77 33.86 -21.24 5.53
CA MET A 77 33.20 -22.44 5.03
C MET A 77 31.89 -22.75 5.79
N ILE A 78 31.90 -22.63 7.11
CA ILE A 78 30.71 -22.87 7.95
C ILE A 78 29.66 -21.78 7.71
N CYS A 79 30.06 -20.51 7.67
CA CYS A 79 29.15 -19.41 7.39
C CYS A 79 28.49 -19.54 6.01
N GLU A 80 29.26 -19.88 4.96
CA GLU A 80 28.72 -20.13 3.62
C GLU A 80 27.71 -21.26 3.61
N LYS A 81 27.98 -22.37 4.33
CA LYS A 81 27.03 -23.48 4.43
C LYS A 81 25.74 -23.07 5.13
N ILE A 82 25.81 -22.30 6.22
CA ILE A 82 24.64 -21.76 6.92
C ILE A 82 23.81 -20.89 5.98
N LEU A 83 24.46 -19.98 5.25
CA LEU A 83 23.80 -19.10 4.29
C LEU A 83 23.19 -19.87 3.12
N LYS A 84 23.78 -20.98 2.67
CA LYS A 84 23.19 -21.82 1.62
C LYS A 84 22.04 -22.68 2.14
N ALA A 85 22.11 -23.14 3.39
CA ALA A 85 21.06 -23.94 4.02
C ALA A 85 19.85 -23.10 4.47
N GLN A 86 20.04 -21.81 4.73
CA GLN A 86 19.01 -20.87 5.21
C GLN A 86 18.37 -21.29 6.55
N THR A 87 19.13 -21.94 7.43
CA THR A 87 18.67 -22.46 8.73
C THR A 87 18.25 -21.33 9.69
N ALA A 88 17.15 -21.54 10.41
CA ALA A 88 16.56 -20.60 11.38
C ALA A 88 17.57 -20.16 12.46
N GLY A 89 17.63 -18.85 12.78
CA GLY A 89 18.54 -18.25 13.77
C GLY A 89 20.03 -18.27 13.40
N ALA A 90 20.50 -19.28 12.66
CA ALA A 90 21.88 -19.47 12.26
C ALA A 90 22.37 -18.40 11.26
N VAL A 91 21.52 -17.98 10.32
CA VAL A 91 21.86 -16.99 9.29
C VAL A 91 22.31 -15.67 9.90
N GLU A 92 21.64 -15.19 10.95
CA GLU A 92 22.00 -13.93 11.60
C GLU A 92 23.39 -14.01 12.24
N ILE A 93 23.69 -15.13 12.91
CA ILE A 93 25.00 -15.42 13.51
C ILE A 93 26.08 -15.49 12.44
N ALA A 94 25.84 -16.22 11.35
CA ALA A 94 26.81 -16.33 10.25
C ALA A 94 27.13 -14.96 9.65
N VAL A 95 26.12 -14.11 9.42
CA VAL A 95 26.34 -12.74 8.91
C VAL A 95 27.07 -11.86 9.91
N GLU A 96 26.78 -11.98 11.21
CA GLU A 96 27.48 -11.25 12.26
C GLU A 96 28.96 -11.61 12.30
N VAL A 97 29.28 -12.91 12.33
CA VAL A 97 30.67 -13.41 12.33
C VAL A 97 31.40 -12.98 11.06
N MET A 98 30.79 -13.16 9.87
CA MET A 98 31.41 -12.71 8.62
C MET A 98 31.69 -11.20 8.60
N ARG A 99 30.86 -10.38 9.26
CA ARG A 99 31.11 -8.93 9.35
C ARG A 99 32.24 -8.58 10.31
N VAL A 100 32.34 -9.27 11.45
CA VAL A 100 33.43 -9.08 12.41
C VAL A 100 34.77 -9.47 11.79
N GLU A 101 34.79 -10.61 11.10
CA GLU A 101 35.98 -11.15 10.42
C GLU A 101 36.24 -10.52 9.04
N ASN A 102 35.43 -9.55 8.61
CA ASN A 102 35.52 -8.88 7.30
C ASN A 102 35.53 -9.85 6.09
N LEU A 103 34.80 -10.96 6.21
CA LEU A 103 34.66 -11.99 5.18
C LEU A 103 33.59 -11.60 4.16
N LYS A 104 33.78 -12.05 2.91
CA LYS A 104 32.87 -11.80 1.78
C LYS A 104 32.59 -13.09 1.04
N LEU A 105 31.37 -13.19 0.51
CA LEU A 105 30.99 -14.30 -0.35
C LEU A 105 31.61 -14.14 -1.74
N SER A 106 31.96 -15.25 -2.38
CA SER A 106 32.27 -15.24 -3.81
C SER A 106 31.01 -14.93 -4.64
N HIS A 107 31.22 -14.62 -5.92
CA HIS A 107 30.11 -14.41 -6.85
C HIS A 107 29.24 -15.67 -7.01
N GLU A 108 29.84 -16.85 -6.95
CA GLU A 108 29.12 -18.13 -7.05
C GLU A 108 28.27 -18.36 -5.79
N ASP A 109 28.85 -18.13 -4.62
CA ASP A 109 28.14 -18.29 -3.34
C ASP A 109 26.98 -17.32 -3.21
N CYS A 110 27.15 -16.07 -3.65
CA CYS A 110 26.05 -15.10 -3.69
C CYS A 110 24.88 -15.61 -4.54
N ARG A 111 25.14 -16.27 -5.67
CA ARG A 111 24.08 -16.87 -6.51
C ARG A 111 23.40 -18.05 -5.83
N GLU A 112 24.15 -18.90 -5.14
CA GLU A 112 23.59 -20.04 -4.43
C GLU A 112 22.73 -19.61 -3.25
N VAL A 113 23.24 -18.69 -2.41
CA VAL A 113 22.48 -18.10 -1.30
C VAL A 113 21.19 -17.47 -1.82
N TRP A 114 21.25 -16.72 -2.92
CA TRP A 114 20.06 -16.15 -3.55
C TRP A 114 19.02 -17.21 -3.94
N LYS A 115 19.45 -18.29 -4.61
CA LYS A 115 18.57 -19.40 -4.99
C LYS A 115 17.92 -20.07 -3.77
N SER A 116 18.69 -20.26 -2.70
CA SER A 116 18.18 -20.85 -1.45
C SER A 116 17.12 -19.96 -0.78
N ILE A 117 17.33 -18.63 -0.77
CA ILE A 117 16.32 -17.69 -0.25
C ILE A 117 15.01 -17.78 -1.05
N GLU A 118 15.11 -17.79 -2.38
CA GLU A 118 13.93 -17.93 -3.26
C GLU A 118 13.23 -19.29 -3.10
N ALA A 119 13.98 -20.37 -2.82
CA ALA A 119 13.42 -21.69 -2.58
C ALA A 119 12.62 -21.76 -1.26
N THR A 120 13.13 -21.15 -0.19
CA THR A 120 12.44 -21.06 1.10
C THR A 120 11.11 -20.31 0.99
N LYS A 121 11.06 -19.27 0.15
CA LYS A 121 9.85 -18.48 -0.11
C LYS A 121 8.70 -19.28 -0.72
N LYS A 122 8.96 -20.35 -1.49
CA LYS A 122 7.91 -21.13 -2.17
C LYS A 122 7.01 -21.94 -1.22
N LYS A 123 7.36 -22.02 0.06
CA LYS A 123 6.54 -22.68 1.09
C LYS A 123 5.57 -21.67 1.70
N VAL A 124 4.30 -22.05 1.88
CA VAL A 124 3.33 -21.22 2.60
C VAL A 124 3.81 -21.08 4.05
N LEU A 125 4.12 -19.85 4.49
CA LEU A 125 4.63 -19.55 5.82
C LEU A 125 3.49 -19.14 6.75
N LYS A 126 3.53 -19.60 8.01
CA LYS A 126 2.70 -19.08 9.11
C LYS A 126 3.28 -17.77 9.66
N ASP A 127 2.51 -16.99 10.41
CA ASP A 127 2.91 -15.66 10.92
C ASP A 127 4.26 -15.64 11.65
N GLN A 128 4.52 -16.59 12.55
CA GLN A 128 5.80 -16.69 13.26
C GLN A 128 6.98 -17.00 12.30
N GLN A 129 6.72 -17.76 11.24
CA GLN A 129 7.71 -18.10 10.22
C GLN A 129 7.99 -16.93 9.27
N ILE A 130 7.02 -16.02 9.09
CA ILE A 130 7.19 -14.78 8.32
C ILE A 130 8.14 -13.83 9.04
N GLU A 131 7.97 -13.62 10.35
CA GLU A 131 8.88 -12.76 11.12
C GLU A 131 10.33 -13.27 11.03
N GLU A 132 10.53 -14.56 11.23
CA GLU A 132 11.82 -15.22 11.12
C GLU A 132 12.41 -15.13 9.69
N TYR A 133 11.56 -15.29 8.67
CA TYR A 133 11.95 -15.10 7.27
C TYR A 133 12.41 -13.66 7.00
N LEU A 134 11.74 -12.64 7.57
CA LEU A 134 12.14 -11.25 7.44
C LEU A 134 13.49 -10.98 8.12
N ARG A 135 13.73 -11.52 9.32
CA ARG A 135 15.04 -11.39 10.00
C ARG A 135 16.17 -12.00 9.16
N ARG A 136 15.99 -13.23 8.68
CA ARG A 136 16.94 -13.89 7.77
C ARG A 136 17.17 -13.08 6.50
N THR A 137 16.10 -12.55 5.89
CA THR A 137 16.20 -11.70 4.70
C THR A 137 17.03 -10.45 4.99
N ALA A 138 16.81 -9.80 6.13
CA ALA A 138 17.57 -8.61 6.53
C ALA A 138 19.08 -8.93 6.69
N ALA A 139 19.41 -10.04 7.34
CA ALA A 139 20.79 -10.51 7.48
C ALA A 139 21.42 -10.85 6.12
N ASN A 140 20.76 -11.68 5.31
CA ASN A 140 21.20 -12.01 3.95
C ASN A 140 21.44 -10.76 3.10
N SER A 141 20.54 -9.78 3.16
CA SER A 141 20.71 -8.52 2.43
C SER A 141 21.98 -7.75 2.82
N ALA A 142 22.40 -7.86 4.08
CA ALA A 142 23.60 -7.20 4.58
C ALA A 142 24.87 -7.84 4.01
N ILE A 143 24.98 -9.17 4.06
CA ILE A 143 26.17 -9.87 3.54
C ILE A 143 26.23 -9.83 2.02
N LEU A 144 25.10 -9.96 1.32
CA LEU A 144 25.04 -9.84 -0.13
C LEU A 144 25.50 -8.46 -0.61
N ARG A 145 25.12 -7.39 0.11
CA ARG A 145 25.57 -6.02 -0.19
C ARG A 145 27.08 -5.87 -0.04
N VAL A 146 27.65 -6.31 1.07
CA VAL A 146 29.10 -6.22 1.35
C VAL A 146 29.91 -7.08 0.36
N SER A 147 29.31 -8.17 -0.13
CA SER A 147 29.89 -9.07 -1.13
C SER A 147 29.71 -8.58 -2.58
N GLY A 148 29.15 -7.38 -2.79
CA GLY A 148 29.07 -6.75 -4.12
C GLY A 148 27.85 -7.14 -4.97
N THR A 149 26.80 -7.72 -4.35
CA THR A 149 25.54 -7.98 -5.07
C THR A 149 24.91 -6.67 -5.53
N PRO A 150 24.50 -6.54 -6.80
CA PRO A 150 23.91 -5.31 -7.31
C PRO A 150 22.64 -4.90 -6.56
N GLU A 151 22.48 -3.61 -6.29
CA GLU A 151 21.40 -3.05 -5.50
C GLU A 151 20.00 -3.43 -6.00
N LYS A 152 19.80 -3.51 -7.32
CA LYS A 152 18.52 -3.94 -7.92
C LYS A 152 18.04 -5.31 -7.43
N PHE A 153 18.97 -6.24 -7.16
CA PHE A 153 18.62 -7.54 -6.63
C PHE A 153 18.25 -7.42 -5.15
N ILE A 154 19.04 -6.70 -4.36
CA ILE A 154 18.74 -6.49 -2.94
C ILE A 154 17.39 -5.79 -2.75
N SER A 155 17.09 -4.78 -3.56
CA SER A 155 15.79 -4.10 -3.60
C SER A 155 14.66 -5.09 -3.90
N LYS A 156 14.81 -5.90 -4.95
CA LYS A 156 13.82 -6.93 -5.32
C LYS A 156 13.60 -7.94 -4.19
N LEU A 157 14.66 -8.33 -3.48
CA LEU A 157 14.56 -9.25 -2.34
C LEU A 157 13.71 -8.66 -1.22
N LEU A 158 14.04 -7.44 -0.77
CA LEU A 158 13.32 -6.79 0.33
C LEU A 158 11.87 -6.47 -0.07
N ASP A 159 11.64 -5.91 -1.26
CA ASP A 159 10.30 -5.59 -1.78
C ASP A 159 9.43 -6.85 -1.84
N ASN A 160 9.98 -7.97 -2.33
CA ASN A 160 9.25 -9.23 -2.42
C ASN A 160 8.92 -9.84 -1.07
N SER A 161 9.79 -9.67 -0.06
CA SER A 161 9.56 -10.20 1.27
C SER A 161 8.45 -9.46 2.03
N LEU A 162 8.21 -8.19 1.71
CA LEU A 162 7.14 -7.39 2.33
C LEU A 162 5.74 -7.76 1.87
N LYS A 163 5.57 -8.17 0.61
CA LYS A 163 4.25 -8.53 0.05
C LYS A 163 3.55 -9.64 0.82
N ASP A 164 4.33 -10.50 1.45
CA ASP A 164 3.85 -11.67 2.20
C ASP A 164 3.67 -11.36 3.70
N ALA A 165 4.05 -10.16 4.16
CA ALA A 165 4.11 -9.78 5.58
C ALA A 165 2.93 -8.91 6.06
N ASN A 166 1.82 -8.86 5.32
CA ASN A 166 0.73 -7.89 5.54
C ASN A 166 -0.02 -8.03 6.89
N HIS A 167 0.18 -9.14 7.61
CA HIS A 167 -0.47 -9.44 8.89
C HIS A 167 0.52 -9.53 10.07
N CYS A 168 1.83 -9.40 9.82
CA CYS A 168 2.86 -9.68 10.82
C CYS A 168 3.55 -8.40 11.29
N LYS A 169 4.08 -8.43 12.52
CA LYS A 169 4.98 -7.40 13.01
C LYS A 169 6.29 -7.48 12.22
N ILE A 170 6.71 -6.36 11.64
CA ILE A 170 7.93 -6.30 10.84
C ILE A 170 9.12 -6.02 11.76
N PRO A 171 10.20 -6.84 11.73
CA PRO A 171 11.39 -6.62 12.54
C PRO A 171 12.09 -5.29 12.22
N LYS A 172 12.60 -4.60 13.24
CA LYS A 172 13.29 -3.31 13.09
C LYS A 172 14.53 -3.42 12.22
N GLU A 173 15.23 -4.54 12.30
CA GLU A 173 16.42 -4.88 11.51
C GLU A 173 16.08 -4.89 10.02
N PHE A 174 14.91 -5.44 9.67
CA PHE A 174 14.42 -5.43 8.29
C PHE A 174 14.09 -4.03 7.82
N LEU A 175 13.35 -3.25 8.62
CA LEU A 175 13.02 -1.86 8.32
C LEU A 175 14.30 -1.03 8.08
N ASN A 176 15.32 -1.19 8.92
CA ASN A 176 16.61 -0.51 8.76
C ASN A 176 17.31 -0.83 7.42
N LYS A 177 17.16 -2.08 6.91
CA LYS A 177 17.69 -2.44 5.59
C LYS A 177 16.86 -1.84 4.46
N LEU A 178 15.54 -1.78 4.64
CA LEU A 178 14.61 -1.18 3.70
C LEU A 178 14.84 0.32 3.54
N VAL A 179 15.06 1.07 4.64
CA VAL A 179 15.31 2.54 4.61
C VAL A 179 16.42 2.91 3.64
N VAL A 180 17.48 2.10 3.58
CA VAL A 180 18.63 2.40 2.72
C VAL A 180 18.26 2.36 1.24
N ILE A 181 17.30 1.52 0.86
CA ILE A 181 16.91 1.30 -0.54
C ILE A 181 15.64 2.08 -0.91
N SER A 182 14.69 2.18 0.02
CA SER A 182 13.43 2.87 -0.15
C SER A 182 13.12 3.73 1.08
N PRO A 183 13.80 4.89 1.22
CA PRO A 183 13.72 5.71 2.43
C PRO A 183 12.34 6.29 2.73
N PHE A 184 11.49 6.46 1.70
CA PHE A 184 10.14 6.99 1.83
C PHE A 184 9.06 5.90 1.75
N HIS A 185 9.43 4.65 1.99
CA HIS A 185 8.45 3.56 2.04
C HIS A 185 7.38 3.87 3.11
N PRO A 186 6.07 3.72 2.83
CA PRO A 186 5.00 4.10 3.76
C PRO A 186 5.15 3.54 5.18
N LEU A 187 5.57 2.27 5.30
CA LEU A 187 5.92 1.67 6.59
C LEU A 187 6.95 2.45 7.42
N MET A 188 7.96 3.05 6.78
CA MET A 188 8.96 3.85 7.49
C MET A 188 8.34 5.11 8.06
N LEU A 189 7.45 5.74 7.28
CA LEU A 189 6.73 6.94 7.69
C LEU A 189 5.75 6.64 8.84
N ILE A 190 5.14 5.45 8.84
CA ILE A 190 4.30 4.97 9.95
C ILE A 190 5.15 4.78 11.22
N GLU A 191 6.30 4.14 11.11
CA GLU A 191 7.17 3.87 12.26
C GLU A 191 7.83 5.14 12.81
N ASP A 192 8.23 6.08 11.94
CA ASP A 192 8.73 7.41 12.33
C ASP A 192 7.67 8.20 13.10
N ALA A 193 6.41 8.17 12.64
CA ALA A 193 5.31 8.81 13.35
C ALA A 193 5.03 8.20 14.73
N ARG A 194 5.31 6.90 14.93
CA ARG A 194 5.17 6.21 16.22
C ARG A 194 6.38 6.40 17.12
N ASN A 195 7.57 6.49 16.54
CA ASN A 195 8.83 6.58 17.26
C ASN A 195 9.80 7.55 16.55
N PRO A 196 9.98 8.77 17.08
CA PRO A 196 10.82 9.80 16.46
C PRO A 196 12.33 9.48 16.48
N LEU A 197 12.74 8.32 17.01
CA LEU A 197 14.11 7.81 16.94
C LEU A 197 14.40 7.00 15.66
N PHE A 198 13.44 6.92 14.73
CA PHE A 198 13.65 6.30 13.43
C PHE A 198 14.31 7.30 12.46
N TRP A 199 15.46 6.94 11.89
CA TRP A 199 16.26 7.88 11.10
C TRP A 199 15.77 7.91 9.65
N LEU A 200 14.79 8.75 9.35
CA LEU A 200 14.47 9.10 7.95
C LEU A 200 15.55 10.03 7.39
N PRO A 201 15.92 9.90 6.10
CA PRO A 201 16.85 10.83 5.46
C PRO A 201 16.31 12.26 5.53
N ARG A 202 17.17 13.19 5.94
CA ARG A 202 16.85 14.62 5.86
C ARG A 202 17.00 15.09 4.42
N VAL A 203 15.90 15.54 3.84
CA VAL A 203 15.87 16.17 2.52
C VAL A 203 15.75 17.68 2.71
N THR A 204 16.56 18.45 2.00
CA THR A 204 16.55 19.91 2.05
C THR A 204 15.45 20.54 1.21
N SER A 205 15.03 19.87 0.12
CA SER A 205 13.93 20.28 -0.75
C SER A 205 12.63 19.54 -0.39
N GLU A 206 11.62 20.31 0.03
CA GLU A 206 10.27 19.80 0.27
C GLU A 206 9.64 19.20 -0.99
N GLU A 207 9.92 19.79 -2.16
CA GLU A 207 9.41 19.30 -3.43
C GLU A 207 10.02 17.96 -3.81
N TYR A 208 11.35 17.80 -3.66
CA TYR A 208 12.00 16.51 -3.90
C TYR A 208 11.44 15.44 -2.96
N ARG A 209 11.29 15.76 -1.67
CA ARG A 209 10.71 14.84 -0.69
C ARG A 209 9.29 14.45 -1.07
N PHE A 210 8.44 15.41 -1.40
CA PHE A 210 7.07 15.16 -1.83
C PHE A 210 7.01 14.20 -3.03
N ARG A 211 7.82 14.43 -4.08
CA ARG A 211 7.86 13.55 -5.26
C ARG A 211 8.23 12.12 -4.89
N GLN A 212 9.23 11.93 -4.03
CA GLN A 212 9.68 10.62 -3.59
C GLN A 212 8.64 9.91 -2.69
N GLU A 213 7.99 10.65 -1.79
CA GLU A 213 6.91 10.12 -0.94
C GLU A 213 5.71 9.69 -1.79
N VAL A 214 5.33 10.47 -2.80
CA VAL A 214 4.27 10.13 -3.76
C VAL A 214 4.61 8.85 -4.53
N ASP A 215 5.80 8.77 -5.12
CA ASP A 215 6.23 7.61 -5.93
C ASP A 215 6.28 6.33 -5.07
N ALA A 216 6.80 6.44 -3.83
CA ALA A 216 6.83 5.33 -2.89
C ALA A 216 5.42 4.93 -2.44
N PHE A 217 4.54 5.89 -2.18
CA PHE A 217 3.16 5.61 -1.77
C PHE A 217 2.39 4.86 -2.86
N ILE A 218 2.48 5.31 -4.12
CA ILE A 218 1.86 4.62 -5.27
C ILE A 218 2.39 3.19 -5.39
N LYS A 219 3.70 3.00 -5.26
CA LYS A 219 4.35 1.69 -5.44
C LYS A 219 3.99 0.67 -4.35
N TYR A 220 3.83 1.11 -3.11
CA TYR A 220 3.87 0.21 -1.95
C TYR A 220 2.56 0.10 -1.15
N SER A 221 1.60 1.01 -1.31
CA SER A 221 0.38 1.05 -0.47
C SER A 221 -0.64 -0.05 -0.78
N ASP A 222 -0.63 -0.63 -1.99
CA ASP A 222 -1.61 -1.64 -2.44
C ASP A 222 -1.64 -2.92 -1.57
N TYR A 223 -0.61 -3.16 -0.76
CA TYR A 223 -0.42 -4.42 -0.03
C TYR A 223 -0.96 -4.41 1.41
N GLN A 224 -1.36 -3.27 2.00
CA GLN A 224 -1.61 -3.22 3.46
C GLN A 224 -3.02 -2.84 3.89
N LYS A 225 -4.02 -3.60 3.46
CA LYS A 225 -5.43 -3.37 3.85
C LYS A 225 -5.66 -3.32 5.37
N ASN A 226 -4.89 -4.07 6.16
CA ASN A 226 -5.01 -4.04 7.64
C ASN A 226 -4.41 -2.78 8.28
N ASN A 227 -3.56 -2.05 7.57
CA ASN A 227 -2.92 -0.83 8.06
C ASN A 227 -3.58 0.44 7.53
N SER A 228 -4.81 0.35 7.04
CA SER A 228 -5.49 1.46 6.36
C SER A 228 -5.51 2.75 7.18
N ARG A 229 -5.72 2.68 8.50
CA ARG A 229 -5.63 3.86 9.38
C ARG A 229 -4.24 4.50 9.40
N SER A 230 -3.19 3.69 9.47
CA SER A 230 -1.80 4.18 9.47
C SER A 230 -1.40 4.69 8.09
N LEU A 231 -1.83 4.02 7.01
CA LEU A 231 -1.63 4.50 5.64
C LEU A 231 -2.38 5.80 5.36
N LEU A 232 -3.59 5.98 5.91
CA LEU A 232 -4.32 7.24 5.81
C LEU A 232 -3.54 8.39 6.48
N GLN A 233 -2.88 8.15 7.61
CA GLN A 233 -2.01 9.15 8.24
C GLN A 233 -0.81 9.51 7.35
N VAL A 234 -0.21 8.53 6.67
CA VAL A 234 0.85 8.79 5.67
C VAL A 234 0.30 9.61 4.51
N PHE A 235 -0.84 9.20 3.93
CA PHE A 235 -1.52 9.91 2.85
C PHE A 235 -1.80 11.37 3.21
N ARG A 236 -2.36 11.59 4.41
CA ARG A 236 -2.58 12.92 4.98
C ARG A 236 -1.30 13.74 5.06
N THR A 237 -0.22 13.15 5.56
CA THR A 237 1.08 13.84 5.71
C THR A 237 1.63 14.27 4.35
N ILE A 238 1.46 13.44 3.31
CA ILE A 238 1.85 13.77 1.93
C ILE A 238 0.98 14.92 1.39
N CYS A 239 -0.33 14.89 1.62
CA CYS A 239 -1.23 15.99 1.26
C CYS A 239 -0.88 17.31 1.96
N GLU A 240 -0.60 17.28 3.27
CA GLU A 240 -0.15 18.45 4.04
C GLU A 240 1.20 18.99 3.53
N ARG A 241 2.10 18.10 3.05
CA ARG A 241 3.35 18.51 2.41
C ARG A 241 3.13 19.16 1.05
N MET A 242 2.18 18.65 0.27
CA MET A 242 1.78 19.22 -1.02
C MET A 242 1.31 20.69 -0.89
N GLU A 243 0.76 21.07 0.25
CA GLU A 243 0.36 22.46 0.51
C GLU A 243 1.57 23.41 0.66
N ARG A 244 2.78 22.90 0.92
CA ARG A 244 4.00 23.67 1.19
C ARG A 244 4.93 23.81 -0.03
N ILE A 245 4.70 23.05 -1.09
CA ILE A 245 5.49 23.12 -2.33
C ILE A 245 4.96 24.21 -3.25
N GLU A 246 5.71 24.57 -4.28
CA GLU A 246 5.26 25.51 -5.32
C GLU A 246 4.04 24.97 -6.11
N LEU A 247 3.43 25.82 -6.93
CA LEU A 247 2.32 25.40 -7.77
C LEU A 247 2.78 24.33 -8.77
N MET A 248 1.95 23.30 -8.91
CA MET A 248 2.23 22.14 -9.76
C MET A 248 1.85 22.39 -11.22
N GLU A 249 2.71 21.91 -12.12
CA GLU A 249 2.54 21.96 -13.56
C GLU A 249 1.81 20.73 -14.13
N SER A 250 1.57 20.71 -15.44
CA SER A 250 0.82 19.62 -16.09
C SER A 250 1.51 18.26 -16.04
N GLU A 251 2.83 18.24 -16.02
CA GLU A 251 3.64 17.01 -16.13
C GLU A 251 3.42 16.06 -14.95
N VAL A 252 3.01 16.59 -13.79
CA VAL A 252 2.79 15.78 -12.58
C VAL A 252 1.34 15.32 -12.42
N ILE A 253 0.40 15.77 -13.27
CA ILE A 253 -1.04 15.45 -13.14
C ILE A 253 -1.27 13.94 -13.05
N GLU A 254 -0.76 13.16 -14.00
CA GLU A 254 -1.01 11.71 -14.04
C GLU A 254 -0.47 11.03 -12.77
N ARG A 255 0.72 11.46 -12.29
CA ARG A 255 1.30 10.95 -11.05
C ARG A 255 0.44 11.28 -9.82
N ILE A 256 -0.09 12.49 -9.74
CA ILE A 256 -0.97 12.88 -8.62
C ILE A 256 -2.33 12.19 -8.72
N VAL A 257 -2.84 11.94 -9.93
CA VAL A 257 -4.02 11.10 -10.13
C VAL A 257 -3.75 9.67 -9.64
N ASP A 258 -2.60 9.09 -9.95
CA ASP A 258 -2.20 7.75 -9.48
C ASP A 258 -2.14 7.70 -7.95
N PHE A 259 -1.53 8.71 -7.33
CA PHE A 259 -1.48 8.88 -5.88
C PHE A 259 -2.88 8.89 -5.25
N TRP A 260 -3.80 9.67 -5.83
CA TRP A 260 -5.17 9.73 -5.35
C TRP A 260 -5.93 8.42 -5.56
N MET A 261 -5.73 7.73 -6.69
CA MET A 261 -6.33 6.41 -6.94
C MET A 261 -5.87 5.38 -5.91
N THR A 262 -4.59 5.41 -5.51
CA THR A 262 -4.06 4.57 -4.42
C THR A 262 -4.66 4.98 -3.07
N GLY A 263 -4.77 6.30 -2.81
CA GLY A 263 -5.38 6.84 -1.59
C GLY A 263 -6.85 6.42 -1.39
N ILE A 264 -7.64 6.40 -2.46
CA ILE A 264 -9.04 5.94 -2.41
C ILE A 264 -9.15 4.49 -1.97
N GLY A 265 -8.25 3.62 -2.45
CA GLY A 265 -8.24 2.22 -2.04
C GLY A 265 -8.06 2.02 -0.52
N ILE A 266 -7.38 2.96 0.14
CA ILE A 266 -7.20 2.96 1.60
C ILE A 266 -8.48 3.39 2.33
N LEU A 267 -9.28 4.28 1.74
CA LEU A 267 -10.54 4.75 2.34
C LEU A 267 -11.60 3.65 2.46
N GLU A 268 -11.45 2.53 1.76
CA GLU A 268 -12.26 1.31 1.93
C GLU A 268 -11.82 0.41 3.09
N GLY A 269 -10.67 0.74 3.69
CA GLY A 269 -10.07 -0.08 4.71
C GLY A 269 -10.89 -0.17 5.99
N SER A 270 -10.70 -1.27 6.72
CA SER A 270 -11.22 -1.38 8.09
C SER A 270 -10.66 -0.24 8.97
N ALA A 271 -11.52 0.32 9.83
CA ALA A 271 -11.21 1.45 10.72
C ALA A 271 -11.09 2.85 10.07
N ILE A 272 -11.59 3.02 8.84
CA ILE A 272 -11.86 4.34 8.25
C ILE A 272 -13.32 4.73 8.51
N GLY A 273 -13.54 5.92 9.07
CA GLY A 273 -14.86 6.45 9.37
C GLY A 273 -15.33 7.51 8.38
N MET A 274 -16.60 7.92 8.50
CA MET A 274 -17.18 8.97 7.65
C MET A 274 -16.47 10.32 7.78
N GLU A 275 -15.95 10.66 8.96
CA GLU A 275 -15.18 11.90 9.17
C GLU A 275 -13.89 11.92 8.33
N ASP A 276 -13.21 10.78 8.22
CA ASP A 276 -12.00 10.65 7.41
C ASP A 276 -12.30 10.85 5.92
N ILE A 277 -13.43 10.30 5.45
CA ILE A 277 -13.90 10.46 4.07
C ILE A 277 -14.23 11.92 3.77
N GLN A 278 -14.93 12.60 4.71
CA GLN A 278 -15.23 14.02 4.58
C GLN A 278 -13.97 14.88 4.54
N GLU A 279 -12.95 14.55 5.32
CA GLU A 279 -11.68 15.27 5.30
C GLU A 279 -10.89 15.00 4.02
N ALA A 280 -10.90 13.77 3.51
CA ALA A 280 -10.30 13.43 2.21
C ALA A 280 -10.92 14.22 1.06
N ALA A 281 -12.24 14.47 1.08
CA ALA A 281 -12.91 15.33 0.11
C ALA A 281 -12.36 16.77 0.11
N LYS A 282 -12.02 17.31 1.29
CA LYS A 282 -11.39 18.64 1.40
C LYS A 282 -9.97 18.61 0.84
N TRP A 283 -9.19 17.57 1.12
CA TRP A 283 -7.83 17.43 0.56
C TRP A 283 -7.84 17.32 -0.96
N LEU A 284 -8.87 16.70 -1.55
CA LEU A 284 -9.02 16.64 -3.00
C LEU A 284 -9.19 18.03 -3.61
N GLU A 285 -10.06 18.85 -3.02
CA GLU A 285 -10.23 20.23 -3.45
C GLU A 285 -8.92 21.02 -3.33
N ARG A 286 -8.21 20.90 -2.20
CA ARG A 286 -6.93 21.57 -1.99
C ARG A 286 -5.88 21.11 -3.00
N THR A 287 -5.83 19.81 -3.30
CA THR A 287 -4.94 19.26 -4.34
C THR A 287 -5.23 19.89 -5.69
N ALA A 288 -6.49 19.99 -6.10
CA ALA A 288 -6.85 20.63 -7.36
C ALA A 288 -6.38 22.10 -7.40
N GLN A 289 -6.45 22.82 -6.29
CA GLN A 289 -5.98 24.20 -6.17
C GLN A 289 -4.44 24.35 -6.17
N ARG A 290 -3.68 23.27 -5.97
CA ARG A 290 -2.21 23.29 -6.04
C ARG A 290 -1.69 23.31 -7.48
N PHE A 291 -2.52 23.03 -8.48
CA PHE A 291 -2.14 23.19 -9.87
C PHE A 291 -2.29 24.63 -10.34
N VAL A 292 -1.47 25.04 -11.32
CA VAL A 292 -1.68 26.31 -12.06
C VAL A 292 -3.12 26.40 -12.56
N GLU A 293 -3.73 27.58 -12.54
CA GLU A 293 -5.18 27.79 -12.71
C GLU A 293 -5.79 27.05 -13.91
N ASN A 294 -5.15 27.13 -15.07
CA ASN A 294 -5.59 26.46 -16.30
C ASN A 294 -5.47 24.92 -16.26
N ARG A 295 -4.77 24.36 -15.27
CA ARG A 295 -4.56 22.91 -15.09
C ARG A 295 -5.44 22.31 -14.01
N GLN A 296 -6.07 23.12 -13.16
CA GLN A 296 -6.95 22.62 -12.09
C GLN A 296 -8.14 21.81 -12.66
N PRO A 297 -8.85 22.26 -13.71
CA PRO A 297 -9.92 21.46 -14.33
C PRO A 297 -9.38 20.21 -15.02
N LEU A 298 -8.18 20.29 -15.61
CA LEU A 298 -7.52 19.18 -16.29
C LEU A 298 -7.20 18.04 -15.31
N PHE A 299 -6.69 18.35 -14.11
CA PHE A 299 -6.44 17.34 -13.06
C PHE A 299 -7.72 16.57 -12.72
N LEU A 300 -8.82 17.27 -12.45
CA LEU A 300 -10.11 16.65 -12.11
C LEU A 300 -10.68 15.82 -13.27
N LYS A 301 -10.51 16.30 -14.51
CA LYS A 301 -10.89 15.54 -15.72
C LYS A 301 -10.08 14.24 -15.84
N ARG A 302 -8.76 14.30 -15.66
CA ARG A 302 -7.89 13.11 -15.70
C ARG A 302 -8.23 12.13 -14.60
N PHE A 303 -8.52 12.63 -13.41
CA PHE A 303 -8.95 11.81 -12.29
C PHE A 303 -10.28 11.09 -12.60
N LEU A 304 -11.30 11.82 -13.07
CA LEU A 304 -12.57 11.21 -13.45
C LEU A 304 -12.42 10.18 -14.58
N ARG A 305 -11.54 10.45 -15.56
CA ARG A 305 -11.24 9.49 -16.64
C ARG A 305 -10.71 8.18 -16.09
N LYS A 306 -9.74 8.26 -15.17
CA LYS A 306 -9.12 7.07 -14.59
C LYS A 306 -10.10 6.26 -13.74
N LEU A 307 -11.05 6.92 -13.08
CA LEU A 307 -12.18 6.24 -12.44
C LEU A 307 -13.08 5.54 -13.47
N ALA A 308 -13.48 6.23 -14.55
CA ALA A 308 -14.35 5.68 -15.59
C ALA A 308 -13.74 4.48 -16.35
N GLU A 309 -12.41 4.36 -16.39
CA GLU A 309 -11.70 3.23 -17.01
C GLU A 309 -11.67 1.98 -16.13
N LYS A 310 -11.88 2.10 -14.81
CA LYS A 310 -12.03 0.94 -13.92
C LYS A 310 -13.43 0.34 -14.08
N LYS A 311 -13.53 -0.70 -14.90
CA LYS A 311 -14.81 -1.34 -15.27
C LYS A 311 -15.57 -2.03 -14.15
N ASP A 312 -14.92 -2.31 -13.01
CA ASP A 312 -15.54 -2.85 -11.81
C ASP A 312 -15.12 -1.95 -10.64
N SER A 313 -15.94 -0.96 -10.32
CA SER A 313 -15.72 -0.12 -9.16
C SER A 313 -15.96 -0.96 -7.91
N THR A 314 -14.90 -1.57 -7.39
CA THR A 314 -14.92 -2.19 -6.05
C THR A 314 -15.17 -1.16 -4.95
N PHE A 315 -15.11 0.14 -5.29
CA PHE A 315 -15.25 1.26 -4.39
C PHE A 315 -16.71 1.52 -4.00
N SER A 316 -17.10 1.16 -2.78
CA SER A 316 -18.48 1.29 -2.30
C SER A 316 -19.02 2.73 -2.28
N MET A 317 -18.13 3.72 -2.16
CA MET A 317 -18.46 5.15 -2.07
C MET A 317 -18.11 5.92 -3.35
N GLU A 318 -18.01 5.23 -4.49
CA GLU A 318 -17.67 5.86 -5.77
C GLU A 318 -18.61 6.99 -6.17
N PRO A 319 -19.95 6.85 -6.08
CA PRO A 319 -20.85 7.94 -6.45
C PRO A 319 -20.58 9.23 -5.68
N GLN A 320 -20.23 9.15 -4.39
CA GLN A 320 -19.92 10.29 -3.52
C GLN A 320 -18.59 10.95 -3.92
N LEU A 321 -17.57 10.15 -4.23
CA LEU A 321 -16.28 10.65 -4.71
C LEU A 321 -16.43 11.35 -6.07
N VAL A 322 -17.16 10.73 -7.00
CA VAL A 322 -17.40 11.29 -8.33
C VAL A 322 -18.22 12.57 -8.21
N ALA A 323 -19.24 12.61 -7.35
CA ALA A 323 -19.97 13.83 -7.03
C ALA A 323 -19.05 14.94 -6.49
N THR A 324 -18.07 14.58 -5.64
CA THR A 324 -17.07 15.53 -5.12
C THR A 324 -16.17 16.08 -6.23
N ILE A 325 -15.72 15.22 -7.15
CA ILE A 325 -14.93 15.64 -8.32
C ILE A 325 -15.73 16.60 -9.21
N ILE A 326 -16.99 16.26 -9.52
CA ILE A 326 -17.88 17.10 -10.33
C ILE A 326 -18.13 18.45 -9.66
N THR A 327 -18.44 18.46 -8.36
CA THR A 327 -18.70 19.68 -7.60
C THR A 327 -17.45 20.58 -7.53
N THR A 328 -16.28 19.98 -7.34
CA THR A 328 -15.00 20.69 -7.34
C THR A 328 -14.70 21.26 -8.73
N PHE A 329 -14.92 20.47 -9.78
CA PHE A 329 -14.73 20.88 -11.16
C PHE A 329 -15.64 22.05 -11.52
N GLN A 330 -16.93 21.97 -11.18
CA GLN A 330 -17.91 23.04 -11.34
C GLN A 330 -17.41 24.32 -10.66
N ARG A 331 -17.09 24.26 -9.36
CA ARG A 331 -16.66 25.43 -8.58
C ARG A 331 -15.42 26.08 -9.17
N ILE A 332 -14.41 25.29 -9.52
CA ILE A 332 -13.15 25.82 -10.09
C ILE A 332 -13.41 26.44 -11.46
N THR A 333 -14.05 25.70 -12.36
CA THR A 333 -14.27 26.12 -13.76
C THR A 333 -15.06 27.42 -13.84
N PHE A 334 -16.15 27.54 -13.09
CA PHE A 334 -16.98 28.74 -13.10
C PHE A 334 -16.48 29.88 -12.20
N ARG A 335 -15.53 29.60 -11.28
CA ARG A 335 -14.78 30.64 -10.56
C ARG A 335 -13.74 31.30 -11.46
N LEU A 336 -12.95 30.50 -12.19
CA LEU A 336 -11.87 30.99 -13.05
C LEU A 336 -12.40 31.79 -14.25
N LYS A 337 -13.51 31.35 -14.85
CA LYS A 337 -14.15 32.02 -16.00
C LYS A 337 -13.21 32.24 -17.19
N THR A 338 -12.26 31.33 -17.39
CA THR A 338 -11.30 31.39 -18.50
C THR A 338 -11.71 30.47 -19.65
N PRO A 339 -11.37 30.82 -20.91
CA PRO A 339 -11.60 29.94 -22.06
C PRO A 339 -10.96 28.56 -21.90
N GLU A 340 -9.77 28.49 -21.31
CA GLU A 340 -9.04 27.24 -21.07
C GLU A 340 -9.81 26.32 -20.11
N ALA A 341 -10.37 26.88 -19.04
CA ALA A 341 -11.18 26.10 -18.11
C ALA A 341 -12.47 25.60 -18.79
N TYR A 342 -13.10 26.42 -19.64
CA TYR A 342 -14.30 26.03 -20.38
C TYR A 342 -14.03 25.04 -21.50
N ALA A 343 -12.82 25.00 -22.07
CA ALA A 343 -12.45 24.03 -23.10
C ALA A 343 -12.53 22.58 -22.59
N GLU A 344 -12.33 22.38 -21.28
CA GLU A 344 -12.38 21.06 -20.65
C GLU A 344 -13.81 20.52 -20.44
N LEU A 345 -14.84 21.38 -20.49
CA LEU A 345 -16.24 21.01 -20.21
C LEU A 345 -16.77 19.90 -21.13
N GLY A 346 -16.46 19.96 -22.43
CA GLY A 346 -17.02 19.01 -23.41
C GLY A 346 -16.59 17.57 -23.14
N GLU A 347 -15.30 17.36 -22.92
CA GLU A 347 -14.78 16.04 -22.59
C GLU A 347 -15.18 15.61 -21.17
N PHE A 348 -15.24 16.56 -20.22
CA PHE A 348 -15.72 16.28 -18.86
C PHE A 348 -17.17 15.77 -18.86
N TRP A 349 -18.06 16.37 -19.65
CA TRP A 349 -19.43 15.89 -19.84
C TRP A 349 -19.50 14.48 -20.41
N THR A 350 -18.62 14.17 -21.36
CA THR A 350 -18.51 12.82 -21.92
C THR A 350 -18.12 11.80 -20.85
N LEU A 351 -17.27 12.18 -19.89
CA LEU A 351 -16.92 11.33 -18.76
C LEU A 351 -18.09 11.17 -17.78
N CYS A 352 -18.80 12.25 -17.43
CA CYS A 352 -19.99 12.17 -16.59
C CYS A 352 -21.06 11.22 -17.18
N PHE A 353 -21.24 11.23 -18.50
CA PHE A 353 -22.18 10.31 -19.17
C PHE A 353 -21.73 8.83 -19.14
N LYS A 354 -20.42 8.58 -19.09
CA LYS A 354 -19.87 7.21 -19.00
C LYS A 354 -20.05 6.61 -17.60
N MET A 355 -20.12 7.44 -16.56
CA MET A 355 -20.39 6.97 -15.20
C MET A 355 -21.85 6.52 -15.12
N LYS A 356 -22.05 5.23 -14.81
CA LYS A 356 -23.38 4.62 -14.67
C LYS A 356 -23.44 3.85 -13.37
N TYR A 357 -24.55 4.01 -12.66
CA TYR A 357 -24.79 3.34 -11.39
C TYR A 357 -26.15 2.64 -11.46
N ASP A 358 -26.16 1.36 -11.11
CA ASP A 358 -27.38 0.55 -11.13
C ASP A 358 -28.35 0.94 -9.99
N ASP A 359 -27.80 1.34 -8.84
CA ASP A 359 -28.57 1.81 -7.70
C ASP A 359 -28.67 3.34 -7.71
N VAL A 360 -29.84 3.86 -8.12
CA VAL A 360 -30.13 5.30 -8.14
C VAL A 360 -30.16 5.90 -6.73
N TYR A 361 -30.58 5.13 -5.72
CA TYR A 361 -30.65 5.62 -4.34
C TYR A 361 -29.24 5.91 -3.82
N LEU A 362 -28.32 4.96 -3.95
CA LEU A 362 -26.92 5.11 -3.53
C LEU A 362 -26.15 6.16 -4.36
N SER A 363 -26.61 6.46 -5.58
CA SER A 363 -25.98 7.43 -6.48
C SER A 363 -26.70 8.79 -6.58
N THR A 364 -27.63 9.08 -5.66
CA THR A 364 -28.36 10.36 -5.60
C THR A 364 -27.43 11.58 -5.63
N VAL A 365 -26.33 11.53 -4.89
CA VAL A 365 -25.35 12.63 -4.82
C VAL A 365 -24.65 12.88 -6.15
N PHE A 366 -24.44 11.82 -6.95
CA PHE A 366 -23.84 11.92 -8.28
C PHE A 366 -24.78 12.65 -9.24
N TYR A 367 -26.04 12.23 -9.33
CA TYR A 367 -27.04 12.89 -10.18
C TYR A 367 -27.25 14.36 -9.77
N THR A 368 -27.29 14.64 -8.46
CA THR A 368 -27.38 16.00 -7.94
C THR A 368 -26.21 16.88 -8.40
N ALA A 369 -24.97 16.36 -8.31
CA ALA A 369 -23.79 17.08 -8.78
C ALA A 369 -23.80 17.32 -10.31
N VAL A 370 -24.26 16.34 -11.09
CA VAL A 370 -24.44 16.47 -12.54
C VAL A 370 -25.45 17.56 -12.88
N PHE A 371 -26.61 17.59 -12.21
CA PHE A 371 -27.64 18.60 -12.44
C PHE A 371 -27.15 19.99 -12.05
N ALA A 372 -26.44 20.12 -10.92
CA ALA A 372 -25.83 21.37 -10.49
C ALA A 372 -24.77 21.89 -11.48
N LEU A 373 -23.96 21.00 -12.06
CA LEU A 373 -22.99 21.36 -13.10
C LEU A 373 -23.70 21.92 -14.35
N ALA A 374 -24.77 21.27 -14.79
CA ALA A 374 -25.53 21.71 -15.96
C ALA A 374 -26.24 23.04 -15.72
N GLN A 375 -26.83 23.22 -14.54
CA GLN A 375 -27.41 24.49 -14.11
C GLN A 375 -26.36 25.60 -14.14
N ALA A 376 -25.17 25.36 -13.60
CA ALA A 376 -24.09 26.35 -13.60
C ALA A 376 -23.66 26.71 -15.03
N GLN A 377 -23.50 25.73 -15.93
CA GLN A 377 -23.16 26.00 -17.33
C GLN A 377 -24.17 26.95 -17.99
N ALA A 378 -25.46 26.73 -17.75
CA ALA A 378 -26.51 27.59 -18.28
C ALA A 378 -26.53 28.98 -17.65
N VAL A 379 -26.39 29.08 -16.32
CA VAL A 379 -26.35 30.35 -15.59
C VAL A 379 -25.17 31.23 -16.04
N PHE A 380 -23.99 30.63 -16.24
CA PHE A 380 -22.81 31.33 -16.75
C PHE A 380 -22.80 31.49 -18.27
N ARG A 381 -23.85 31.03 -18.97
CA ARG A 381 -24.03 31.15 -20.43
C ARG A 381 -22.85 30.60 -21.24
N VAL A 382 -22.29 29.46 -20.80
CA VAL A 382 -21.10 28.87 -21.42
C VAL A 382 -21.49 27.86 -22.48
N ASN A 383 -21.10 28.14 -23.73
CA ASN A 383 -21.25 27.25 -24.90
C ASN A 383 -22.67 26.69 -25.07
N LYS A 384 -23.53 27.48 -25.74
CA LYS A 384 -24.95 27.18 -25.97
C LYS A 384 -25.18 25.83 -26.68
N GLU A 385 -24.34 25.49 -27.66
CA GLU A 385 -24.45 24.21 -28.38
C GLU A 385 -24.10 23.02 -27.48
N LEU A 386 -23.08 23.16 -26.64
CA LEU A 386 -22.76 22.15 -25.62
C LEU A 386 -23.90 22.00 -24.60
N CYS A 387 -24.48 23.10 -24.11
CA CYS A 387 -25.66 23.05 -23.23
C CYS A 387 -26.82 22.28 -23.86
N ARG A 388 -27.09 22.52 -25.15
CA ARG A 388 -28.14 21.80 -25.90
C ARG A 388 -27.84 20.31 -26.02
N ALA A 389 -26.58 19.94 -26.28
CA ALA A 389 -26.15 18.55 -26.33
C ALA A 389 -26.30 17.87 -24.95
N VAL A 390 -25.83 18.52 -23.88
CA VAL A 390 -25.93 18.04 -22.50
C VAL A 390 -27.39 17.80 -22.10
N TYR A 391 -28.29 18.73 -22.41
CA TYR A 391 -29.71 18.59 -22.11
C TYR A 391 -30.30 17.32 -22.76
N LYS A 392 -30.11 17.16 -24.07
CA LYS A 392 -30.72 16.07 -24.83
C LYS A 392 -30.06 14.71 -24.59
N GLN A 393 -28.74 14.68 -24.49
CA GLN A 393 -27.96 13.43 -24.49
C GLN A 393 -27.63 12.93 -23.08
N ILE A 394 -27.67 13.79 -22.07
CA ILE A 394 -27.25 13.44 -20.70
C ILE A 394 -28.42 13.62 -19.72
N LEU A 395 -28.95 14.83 -19.59
CA LEU A 395 -29.93 15.15 -18.55
C LEU A 395 -31.27 14.43 -18.73
N GLN A 396 -31.83 14.49 -19.94
CA GLN A 396 -33.11 13.82 -20.24
C GLN A 396 -33.01 12.29 -20.00
N PRO A 397 -31.99 11.57 -20.51
CA PRO A 397 -31.80 10.15 -20.18
C PRO A 397 -31.63 9.86 -18.68
N MET A 398 -30.83 10.66 -17.96
CA MET A 398 -30.64 10.48 -16.51
C MET A 398 -31.94 10.70 -15.74
N HIS A 399 -32.73 11.71 -16.10
CA HIS A 399 -34.04 11.93 -15.48
C HIS A 399 -34.99 10.75 -15.72
N GLN A 400 -35.03 10.24 -16.96
CA GLN A 400 -35.84 9.07 -17.28
C GLN A 400 -35.44 7.84 -16.45
N GLN A 401 -34.13 7.60 -16.27
CA GLN A 401 -33.64 6.52 -15.40
C GLN A 401 -34.10 6.67 -13.95
N ILE A 402 -34.06 7.90 -13.40
CA ILE A 402 -34.55 8.17 -12.05
C ILE A 402 -36.06 7.87 -11.95
N VAL A 403 -36.86 8.32 -12.92
CA VAL A 403 -38.31 8.09 -12.96
C VAL A 403 -38.63 6.58 -13.07
N ASP A 404 -37.92 5.86 -13.92
CA ASP A 404 -38.12 4.42 -14.11
C ASP A 404 -37.75 3.64 -12.84
N PHE A 405 -36.68 4.03 -12.15
CA PHE A 405 -36.29 3.44 -10.87
C PHE A 405 -37.36 3.66 -9.79
N VAL A 406 -37.89 4.89 -9.67
CA VAL A 406 -38.96 5.20 -8.69
C VAL A 406 -40.19 4.33 -8.95
N LYS A 407 -40.64 4.22 -10.21
CA LYS A 407 -41.77 3.35 -10.58
C LYS A 407 -41.50 1.88 -10.25
N LEU A 408 -40.28 1.40 -10.49
CA LEU A 408 -39.88 0.02 -10.16
C LEU A 408 -40.00 -0.23 -8.64
N LYS A 409 -39.54 0.71 -7.81
CA LYS A 409 -39.64 0.61 -6.35
C LYS A 409 -41.08 0.68 -5.84
N GLU A 410 -41.93 1.49 -6.46
CA GLU A 410 -43.38 1.52 -6.15
C GLU A 410 -44.05 0.18 -6.48
N VAL A 411 -43.71 -0.43 -7.61
CA VAL A 411 -44.22 -1.76 -7.99
C VAL A 411 -43.74 -2.84 -7.02
N GLU A 412 -42.46 -2.85 -6.65
CA GLU A 412 -41.93 -3.77 -5.62
C GLU A 412 -42.69 -3.66 -4.30
N LYS A 413 -42.94 -2.43 -3.82
CA LYS A 413 -43.70 -2.18 -2.60
C LYS A 413 -45.15 -2.65 -2.70
N SER A 414 -45.78 -2.50 -3.87
CA SER A 414 -47.15 -2.97 -4.11
C SER A 414 -47.29 -4.50 -4.14
N ARG A 415 -46.20 -5.22 -4.46
CA ARG A 415 -46.14 -6.68 -4.58
C ARG A 415 -45.73 -7.41 -3.29
N ALA A 416 -45.30 -6.69 -2.26
CA ALA A 416 -44.97 -7.25 -0.95
C ALA A 416 -46.19 -7.98 -0.35
N MET A 417 -45.98 -9.22 0.12
CA MET A 417 -47.08 -10.13 0.49
C MET A 417 -47.45 -10.04 1.98
N SER A 418 -46.58 -9.47 2.82
CA SER A 418 -46.86 -9.24 4.25
C SER A 418 -46.63 -7.78 4.67
N ASP A 419 -47.28 -7.38 5.77
CA ASP A 419 -47.10 -6.05 6.34
C ASP A 419 -45.68 -5.85 6.89
N GLU A 420 -45.00 -6.90 7.35
CA GLU A 420 -43.58 -6.88 7.74
C GLU A 420 -42.65 -6.67 6.54
N GLU A 421 -42.91 -7.33 5.39
CA GLU A 421 -42.17 -7.09 4.15
C GLU A 421 -42.38 -5.67 3.63
N ARG A 422 -43.61 -5.14 3.75
CA ARG A 422 -43.91 -3.73 3.46
C ARG A 422 -43.15 -2.78 4.39
N LEU A 423 -43.13 -3.06 5.69
CA LEU A 423 -42.42 -2.23 6.68
C LEU A 423 -40.91 -2.24 6.43
N ILE A 424 -40.31 -3.40 6.13
CA ILE A 424 -38.89 -3.52 5.76
C ILE A 424 -38.60 -2.79 4.44
N LEU A 425 -39.50 -2.86 3.45
CA LEU A 425 -39.36 -2.13 2.19
C LEU A 425 -39.58 -0.62 2.37
N GLU A 426 -40.42 -0.19 3.31
CA GLU A 426 -40.63 1.21 3.67
C GLU A 426 -39.45 1.79 4.44
N GLU A 427 -38.89 1.04 5.40
CA GLU A 427 -37.65 1.36 6.10
C GLU A 427 -36.43 1.32 5.17
N LYS A 428 -36.45 0.54 4.08
CA LYS A 428 -35.44 0.66 3.01
C LYS A 428 -35.74 1.80 2.03
N ASN A 429 -36.99 2.27 1.96
CA ASN A 429 -37.47 3.35 1.08
C ASN A 429 -37.49 4.73 1.77
N PHE A 430 -36.54 5.04 2.66
CA PHE A 430 -36.29 6.42 3.12
C PHE A 430 -36.02 7.44 1.97
N GLY A 431 -36.06 7.01 0.71
CA GLY A 431 -35.79 7.78 -0.50
C GLY A 431 -36.85 8.79 -0.96
N SER A 432 -38.05 8.86 -0.39
CA SER A 432 -39.08 9.82 -0.88
C SER A 432 -38.60 11.28 -0.82
N SER A 433 -37.86 11.64 0.23
CA SER A 433 -37.22 12.95 0.37
C SER A 433 -36.07 13.14 -0.64
N TYR A 434 -35.19 12.15 -0.79
CA TYR A 434 -34.06 12.18 -1.73
C TYR A 434 -34.49 12.29 -3.20
N PHE A 435 -35.52 11.54 -3.62
CA PHE A 435 -36.08 11.61 -4.98
C PHE A 435 -36.78 12.95 -5.24
N SER A 436 -37.43 13.53 -4.23
CA SER A 436 -38.00 14.87 -4.35
C SER A 436 -36.92 15.94 -4.57
N ILE A 437 -35.79 15.82 -3.86
CA ILE A 437 -34.63 16.72 -4.02
C ILE A 437 -34.02 16.56 -5.41
N LEU A 438 -33.84 15.32 -5.89
CA LEU A 438 -33.33 15.05 -7.24
C LEU A 438 -34.22 15.63 -8.32
N THR A 439 -35.53 15.43 -8.21
CA THR A 439 -36.50 15.94 -9.19
C THR A 439 -36.54 17.46 -9.18
N CYS A 440 -36.46 18.09 -8.00
CA CYS A 440 -36.37 19.54 -7.86
C CYS A 440 -35.08 20.07 -8.50
N THR A 441 -33.94 19.45 -8.21
CA THR A 441 -32.63 19.86 -8.76
C THR A 441 -32.59 19.70 -10.28
N TYR A 442 -33.17 18.62 -10.82
CA TYR A 442 -33.35 18.44 -12.26
C TYR A 442 -34.18 19.57 -12.87
N LYS A 443 -35.36 19.88 -12.31
CA LYS A 443 -36.23 20.94 -12.84
C LYS A 443 -35.54 22.30 -12.85
N MET A 444 -34.83 22.64 -11.76
CA MET A 444 -34.05 23.87 -11.72
C MET A 444 -32.96 23.92 -12.79
N ALA A 445 -32.27 22.81 -13.04
CA ALA A 445 -31.29 22.73 -14.12
C ALA A 445 -31.95 22.86 -15.51
N GLU A 446 -33.06 22.14 -15.73
CA GLU A 446 -33.82 22.16 -16.98
C GLU A 446 -34.34 23.57 -17.31
N GLU A 447 -34.97 24.25 -16.37
CA GLU A 447 -35.46 25.62 -16.54
C GLU A 447 -34.34 26.56 -17.00
N ARG A 448 -33.20 26.55 -16.31
CA ARG A 448 -32.04 27.39 -16.65
C ARG A 448 -31.47 27.07 -18.02
N ILE A 449 -31.40 25.80 -18.37
CA ILE A 449 -30.88 25.38 -19.66
C ILE A 449 -31.82 25.79 -20.79
N LEU A 450 -33.13 25.61 -20.62
CA LEU A 450 -34.12 26.03 -21.60
C LEU A 450 -34.13 27.56 -21.77
N GLU A 451 -34.02 28.32 -20.66
CA GLU A 451 -33.83 29.77 -20.71
C GLU A 451 -32.60 30.16 -21.53
N PHE A 452 -31.46 29.49 -21.35
CA PHE A 452 -30.24 29.80 -22.09
C PHE A 452 -30.25 29.31 -23.54
N ILE A 453 -30.94 28.21 -23.85
CA ILE A 453 -31.03 27.68 -25.22
C ILE A 453 -32.00 28.51 -26.07
N ASN A 454 -33.07 29.03 -25.48
CA ASN A 454 -34.14 29.71 -26.20
C ASN A 454 -33.97 31.23 -26.29
N ASN A 455 -33.21 31.83 -25.36
CA ASN A 455 -32.72 33.21 -25.47
C ASN A 455 -31.38 33.24 -26.19
#